data_AF-R0K1Z6-F1
#
_entry.id   AF-R0K1Z6-F1
#
_cell.length_a   1.000
_cell.length_b   1.000
_cell.length_c   1.000
_cell.angle_alpha   90.00
_cell.angle_beta   90.00
_cell.angle_gamma   90.00
#
_symmetry.space_group_name_H-M   'P 1'
#
loop_
_entity.id
_entity.type
_entity.pdbx_description
1 polymer ?
#
loop_
_entity_poly.entity_id
_entity_poly.type
_entity_poly.pdbx_seq_one_letter_code
_entity_poly.pdbx_strand_id
1 'polypeptide(L)'
;LARAAEAWAVQCVWEHGPPQLMKYVGQNLSIPLGQVRAPRGAPGSWLPALGARWGLDLPSHCFWPGEQWFLQRGVPPTPARSAGSLCSADHPLSVLAQMVWASSNRLGCAIHACSNVRVWGSTWRRAVLLVCNYAIKGNWIGEAPYKVGRPCSACPPSYGGVCSNNMCFTGLKSNQVGWL
;
A
#
# COMPACT_ATOMS: atom_id res chain seq x y z
N LEU A 1 -11.15 1.80 8.56
CA LEU A 1 -9.93 1.28 7.88
C LEU A 1 -8.80 1.04 8.88
N ALA A 2 -8.33 2.06 9.61
CA ALA A 2 -7.24 1.91 10.58
C ALA A 2 -7.52 0.86 11.68
N ARG A 3 -8.68 0.92 12.36
CA ARG A 3 -9.08 -0.11 13.34
C ARG A 3 -9.09 -1.54 12.78
N ALA A 4 -9.51 -1.70 11.53
CA ALA A 4 -9.50 -3.01 10.86
C ALA A 4 -8.07 -3.46 10.50
N ALA A 5 -7.20 -2.50 10.14
CA ALA A 5 -5.78 -2.78 9.92
C ALA A 5 -5.10 -3.19 11.23
N GLU A 6 -5.43 -2.53 12.33
CA GLU A 6 -4.94 -2.86 13.68
C GLU A 6 -5.38 -4.25 14.11
N ALA A 7 -6.67 -4.56 13.99
CA ALA A 7 -7.22 -5.88 14.31
C ALA A 7 -6.60 -7.02 13.49
N TRP A 8 -6.08 -6.73 12.30
CA TRP A 8 -5.33 -7.70 11.49
C TRP A 8 -3.84 -7.75 11.87
N ALA A 9 -3.20 -6.60 12.09
CA ALA A 9 -1.79 -6.50 12.44
C ALA A 9 -1.47 -7.26 13.75
N VAL A 10 -2.38 -7.24 14.74
CA VAL A 10 -2.22 -7.97 16.01
C VAL A 10 -2.22 -9.49 15.86
N GLN A 11 -2.69 -10.03 14.73
CA GLN A 11 -2.66 -11.47 14.47
C GLN A 11 -1.25 -11.96 14.16
N CYS A 12 -0.33 -11.06 13.79
CA CYS A 12 1.05 -11.42 13.40
C CYS A 12 1.12 -12.46 12.27
N VAL A 13 0.15 -12.40 11.34
CA VAL A 13 0.06 -13.26 10.16
C VAL A 13 0.48 -12.45 8.92
N TRP A 14 1.40 -12.99 8.12
CA TRP A 14 1.82 -12.41 6.84
C TRP A 14 0.89 -12.89 5.71
N GLU A 15 -0.38 -12.48 5.78
CA GLU A 15 -1.38 -12.76 4.75
C GLU A 15 -2.40 -11.63 4.69
N HIS A 16 -3.16 -11.53 3.59
CA HIS A 16 -4.23 -10.55 3.48
C HIS A 16 -5.47 -10.95 4.28
N GLY A 17 -6.07 -10.00 4.98
CA GLY A 17 -7.33 -10.26 5.67
C GLY A 17 -7.91 -9.10 6.49
N PRO A 18 -9.06 -9.33 7.13
CA PRO A 18 -9.78 -10.60 7.15
C PRO A 18 -10.56 -10.84 5.82
N PRO A 19 -10.81 -12.09 5.39
CA PRO A 19 -11.28 -12.42 4.03
C PRO A 19 -12.56 -11.70 3.61
N GLN A 20 -13.51 -11.54 4.53
CA GLN A 20 -14.78 -10.84 4.31
C GLN A 20 -14.59 -9.37 3.92
N LEU A 21 -13.47 -8.75 4.30
CA LEU A 21 -13.17 -7.36 4.00
C LEU A 21 -12.39 -7.21 2.69
N MET A 22 -11.59 -8.22 2.32
CA MET A 22 -10.69 -8.19 1.15
C MET A 22 -11.43 -8.13 -0.19
N LYS A 23 -12.74 -8.37 -0.21
CA LYS A 23 -13.59 -8.13 -1.39
C LYS A 23 -13.77 -6.64 -1.71
N TYR A 24 -13.71 -5.77 -0.71
CA TYR A 24 -14.09 -4.36 -0.83
C TYR A 24 -12.94 -3.38 -0.57
N VAL A 25 -11.91 -3.84 0.14
CA VAL A 25 -10.78 -3.04 0.60
C VAL A 25 -9.49 -3.60 0.00
N GLY A 26 -8.66 -2.70 -0.53
CA GLY A 26 -7.28 -3.03 -0.89
C GLY A 26 -6.42 -3.07 0.36
N GLN A 27 -5.45 -3.97 0.43
CA GLN A 27 -4.59 -4.10 1.60
C GLN A 27 -3.14 -4.32 1.18
N ASN A 28 -2.24 -3.52 1.74
CA ASN A 28 -0.80 -3.69 1.57
C ASN A 28 -0.17 -4.06 2.91
N LEU A 29 0.72 -5.05 2.92
CA LEU A 29 1.48 -5.47 4.09
C LEU A 29 2.96 -5.12 3.90
N SER A 30 3.64 -4.78 4.99
CA SER A 30 5.09 -4.59 4.98
C SER A 30 5.71 -4.98 6.32
N ILE A 31 6.91 -5.57 6.25
CA ILE A 31 7.78 -5.74 7.41
C ILE A 31 9.01 -4.85 7.21
N PRO A 32 9.16 -3.77 7.98
CA PRO A 32 10.39 -3.00 7.99
C PRO A 32 11.53 -3.85 8.59
N LEU A 33 12.50 -4.29 7.77
CA LEU A 33 13.88 -4.63 8.13
C LEU A 33 14.49 -3.45 8.89
N GLY A 34 15.18 -3.78 9.99
CA GLY A 34 15.78 -2.83 10.90
C GLY A 34 14.96 -2.65 12.18
N GLN A 35 15.65 -2.36 13.30
CA GLN A 35 14.99 -1.97 14.54
C GLN A 35 14.24 -0.65 14.31
N VAL A 36 12.96 -0.75 14.01
CA VAL A 36 12.01 0.33 14.24
C VAL A 36 11.96 0.52 15.77
N ARG A 37 12.88 1.32 16.32
CA ARG A 37 12.63 2.00 17.59
C ARG A 37 11.44 2.90 17.31
N ALA A 38 10.24 2.49 17.71
CA ALA A 38 9.10 3.40 17.73
C ALA A 38 9.52 4.63 18.57
N PRO A 39 9.71 5.83 17.97
CA PRO A 39 9.86 7.01 18.79
C PRO A 39 8.52 7.17 19.49
N ARG A 40 8.56 7.17 20.82
CA ARG A 40 7.42 7.61 21.62
C ARG A 40 7.02 9.00 21.08
N GLY A 41 5.83 9.10 20.47
CA GLY A 41 5.21 10.38 20.13
C GLY A 41 5.47 11.01 18.76
N ALA A 42 5.93 10.27 17.72
CA ALA A 42 6.08 10.85 16.37
C ALA A 42 5.01 10.35 15.37
N PRO A 43 3.92 11.10 15.13
CA PRO A 43 3.00 10.83 14.03
C PRO A 43 3.63 11.32 12.71
N GLY A 44 4.22 10.41 11.92
CA GLY A 44 4.49 10.68 10.51
C GLY A 44 5.88 10.38 9.95
N SER A 45 6.87 9.95 10.73
CA SER A 45 8.25 9.73 10.21
C SER A 45 8.43 8.45 9.38
N TRP A 46 7.41 7.61 9.25
CA TRP A 46 7.50 6.27 8.65
C TRP A 46 7.13 6.22 7.17
N LEU A 47 6.26 7.12 6.70
CA LEU A 47 5.79 7.12 5.32
C LEU A 47 6.92 7.26 4.28
N PRO A 48 7.97 8.08 4.50
CA PRO A 48 9.11 8.13 3.59
C PRO A 48 9.96 6.84 3.62
N ALA A 49 10.12 6.22 4.80
CA ALA A 49 10.82 4.95 4.96
C ALA A 49 10.05 3.78 4.34
N LEU A 50 8.72 3.86 4.30
CA LEU A 50 7.86 2.97 3.53
C LEU A 50 8.02 3.25 2.03
N GLY A 51 7.86 4.48 1.54
CA GLY A 51 8.11 4.78 0.13
C GLY A 51 9.47 4.30 -0.40
N ALA A 52 10.54 4.49 0.39
CA ALA A 52 11.89 4.05 0.05
C ALA A 52 12.10 2.52 0.11
N ARG A 53 11.29 1.79 0.89
CA ARG A 53 11.44 0.35 1.12
C ARG A 53 10.53 -0.50 0.22
N TRP A 54 9.44 0.08 -0.26
CA TRP A 54 8.56 -0.54 -1.25
C TRP A 54 9.10 -0.31 -2.68
N GLY A 55 10.30 0.27 -2.80
CA GLY A 55 11.08 0.42 -4.02
C GLY A 55 12.28 -0.54 -4.09
N LEU A 56 12.24 -1.39 -5.12
CA LEU A 56 13.35 -1.75 -6.02
C LEU A 56 14.40 -2.82 -5.65
N ASP A 57 14.55 -3.30 -4.41
CA ASP A 57 15.65 -4.23 -4.07
C ASP A 57 15.27 -5.71 -3.85
N LEU A 58 14.10 -6.17 -4.32
CA LEU A 58 13.77 -7.60 -4.26
C LEU A 58 13.80 -8.23 -5.66
N PRO A 59 14.71 -9.19 -5.92
CA PRO A 59 14.70 -9.95 -7.17
C PRO A 59 13.50 -10.89 -7.16
N SER A 60 12.38 -10.44 -7.70
CA SER A 60 11.20 -11.27 -7.90
C SER A 60 11.09 -11.65 -9.37
N HIS A 61 11.28 -12.94 -9.65
CA HIS A 61 11.23 -13.55 -10.98
C HIS A 61 9.81 -13.72 -11.55
N CYS A 62 8.81 -12.98 -11.05
CA CYS A 62 7.39 -13.23 -11.31
C CYS A 62 6.77 -12.21 -12.27
N PHE A 63 5.63 -12.55 -12.86
CA PHE A 63 4.86 -11.67 -13.73
C PHE A 63 3.70 -11.01 -12.96
N TRP A 64 3.58 -9.68 -13.04
CA TRP A 64 2.40 -8.96 -12.55
C TRP A 64 1.57 -8.45 -13.73
N PRO A 65 0.29 -8.86 -13.89
CA PRO A 65 -0.53 -8.46 -15.05
C PRO A 65 -0.67 -6.93 -15.26
N GLY A 66 -0.58 -6.14 -14.20
CA GLY A 66 -0.62 -4.68 -14.27
C GLY A 66 0.72 -4.01 -14.64
N GLU A 67 1.80 -4.77 -14.78
CA GLU A 67 3.15 -4.25 -15.01
C GLU A 67 3.30 -3.50 -16.34
N GLN A 68 2.61 -3.94 -17.40
CA GLN A 68 2.72 -3.34 -18.73
C GLN A 68 2.40 -1.84 -18.72
N TRP A 69 1.42 -1.42 -17.94
CA TRP A 69 1.05 -0.01 -17.80
C TRP A 69 2.20 0.80 -17.13
N PHE A 70 2.88 0.23 -16.14
CA PHE A 70 4.02 0.86 -15.46
C PHE A 70 5.26 0.94 -16.35
N LEU A 71 5.53 -0.10 -17.15
CA LEU A 71 6.63 -0.12 -18.12
C LEU A 71 6.49 0.99 -19.17
N GLN A 72 5.27 1.23 -19.67
CA GLN A 72 4.97 2.34 -20.58
C GLN A 72 5.25 3.73 -19.96
N ARG A 73 5.40 3.80 -18.64
CA ARG A 73 5.67 5.02 -17.87
C ARG A 73 7.10 5.12 -17.36
N GLY A 74 8.00 4.26 -17.85
CA GLY A 74 9.42 4.30 -17.52
C GLY A 74 9.74 3.75 -16.13
N VAL A 75 8.80 3.03 -15.49
CA VAL A 75 9.14 2.25 -14.30
C VAL A 75 9.96 1.04 -14.77
N PRO A 76 11.19 0.83 -14.25
CA PRO A 76 12.01 -0.28 -14.68
C PRO A 76 11.34 -1.62 -14.34
N PRO A 77 11.43 -2.64 -15.22
CA PRO A 77 10.94 -3.97 -14.93
C PRO A 77 11.71 -4.57 -13.75
N THR A 78 11.06 -5.45 -12.98
CA THR A 78 11.78 -6.24 -11.98
C THR A 78 12.75 -7.21 -12.67
N PRO A 79 13.92 -7.50 -12.07
CA PRO A 79 14.88 -8.41 -12.68
C PRO A 79 14.28 -9.82 -12.85
N ALA A 80 14.41 -10.33 -14.07
CA ALA A 80 14.09 -11.68 -14.55
C ALA A 80 12.60 -12.04 -14.76
N ARG A 81 12.20 -12.05 -16.04
CA ARG A 81 11.03 -12.74 -16.57
C ARG A 81 11.21 -14.25 -16.43
N SER A 82 10.68 -14.88 -15.39
CA SER A 82 10.33 -16.30 -15.49
C SER A 82 8.85 -16.41 -15.85
N ALA A 83 8.56 -16.98 -17.01
CA ALA A 83 7.25 -16.96 -17.66
C ALA A 83 6.18 -17.88 -17.02
N GLY A 84 6.29 -18.18 -15.72
CA GLY A 84 5.54 -19.27 -15.10
C GLY A 84 4.68 -18.94 -13.87
N SER A 85 4.82 -17.77 -13.22
CA SER A 85 4.11 -17.51 -11.96
C SER A 85 3.68 -16.07 -11.77
N LEU A 86 2.44 -15.89 -11.31
CA LEU A 86 1.91 -14.60 -10.88
C LEU A 86 2.66 -14.11 -9.64
N CYS A 87 2.96 -12.83 -9.58
CA CYS A 87 3.51 -12.22 -8.38
C CYS A 87 2.56 -12.35 -7.19
N SER A 88 3.12 -12.44 -5.99
CA SER A 88 2.36 -12.30 -4.75
C SER A 88 1.71 -10.92 -4.70
N ALA A 89 0.58 -10.82 -4.01
CA ALA A 89 -0.11 -9.54 -3.85
C ALA A 89 0.71 -8.49 -3.08
N ASP A 90 1.69 -8.93 -2.27
CA ASP A 90 2.68 -8.09 -1.59
C ASP A 90 3.88 -7.65 -2.49
N HIS A 91 3.85 -7.95 -3.79
CA HIS A 91 4.89 -7.54 -4.73
C HIS A 91 5.00 -6.01 -4.84
N PRO A 92 6.21 -5.42 -4.98
CA PRO A 92 6.41 -3.97 -5.02
C PRO A 92 5.51 -3.24 -6.02
N LEU A 93 5.38 -3.77 -7.25
CA LEU A 93 4.51 -3.17 -8.26
C LEU A 93 3.01 -3.27 -7.92
N SER A 94 2.56 -4.36 -7.31
CA SER A 94 1.17 -4.51 -6.85
C SER A 94 0.88 -3.49 -5.75
N VAL A 95 1.78 -3.34 -4.79
CA VAL A 95 1.63 -2.35 -3.73
C VAL A 95 1.56 -0.94 -4.32
N LEU A 96 2.52 -0.58 -5.18
CA LEU A 96 2.58 0.73 -5.80
C LEU A 96 1.28 1.03 -6.55
N ALA A 97 0.77 0.05 -7.32
CA ALA A 97 -0.49 0.16 -8.01
C ALA A 97 -1.65 0.50 -7.07
N GLN A 98 -1.73 -0.12 -5.90
CA GLN A 98 -2.79 0.18 -4.92
C GLN A 98 -2.63 1.58 -4.33
N MET A 99 -1.39 2.05 -4.12
CA MET A 99 -1.12 3.39 -3.58
C MET A 99 -1.49 4.50 -4.57
N VAL A 100 -1.25 4.29 -5.87
CA VAL A 100 -1.52 5.29 -6.93
C VAL A 100 -2.90 5.12 -7.57
N TRP A 101 -3.77 4.28 -6.99
CA TRP A 101 -5.09 4.01 -7.55
C TRP A 101 -6.03 5.21 -7.36
N ALA A 102 -6.40 5.87 -8.47
CA ALA A 102 -7.08 7.18 -8.43
C ALA A 102 -8.45 7.18 -7.74
N SER A 103 -9.17 6.06 -7.73
CA SER A 103 -10.45 5.95 -7.03
C SER A 103 -10.31 5.66 -5.53
N SER A 104 -9.12 5.28 -5.07
CA SER A 104 -8.84 5.10 -3.64
C SER A 104 -8.67 6.46 -2.97
N ASN A 105 -9.58 6.81 -2.08
CA ASN A 105 -9.64 8.13 -1.44
C ASN A 105 -9.64 8.09 0.09
N ARG A 106 -9.56 6.89 0.68
CA ARG A 106 -9.44 6.68 2.11
C ARG A 106 -8.35 5.65 2.38
N LEU A 107 -7.50 5.97 3.35
CA LEU A 107 -6.43 5.13 3.84
C LEU A 107 -6.59 4.96 5.35
N GLY A 108 -6.25 3.80 5.88
CA GLY A 108 -6.02 3.62 7.30
C GLY A 108 -5.02 2.51 7.54
N CYS A 109 -3.96 2.83 8.27
CA CYS A 109 -2.89 1.90 8.57
C CYS A 109 -2.77 1.64 10.07
N ALA A 110 -2.13 0.53 10.43
CA ALA A 110 -1.75 0.20 11.79
C ALA A 110 -0.42 -0.56 11.79
N ILE A 111 0.33 -0.40 12.88
CA ILE A 111 1.61 -1.05 13.09
C ILE A 111 1.51 -1.92 14.34
N HIS A 112 2.03 -3.14 14.28
CA HIS A 112 2.12 -4.02 15.43
C HIS A 112 3.49 -4.70 15.52
N ALA A 113 4.03 -4.81 16.73
CA ALA A 113 5.30 -5.50 16.96
C ALA A 113 5.04 -6.97 17.32
N CYS A 114 5.54 -7.87 16.50
CA CYS A 114 5.33 -9.31 16.59
C CYS A 114 6.59 -10.02 17.08
N SER A 115 6.43 -10.95 18.03
CA SER A 115 7.54 -11.79 18.49
C SER A 115 8.07 -12.67 17.36
N ASN A 116 7.16 -13.29 16.59
CA ASN A 116 7.47 -14.10 15.42
C ASN A 116 6.42 -13.85 14.34
N VAL A 117 6.85 -13.74 13.09
CA VAL A 117 5.97 -13.73 11.90
C VAL A 117 6.55 -14.69 10.88
N ARG A 118 5.71 -15.53 10.26
CA ARG A 118 6.15 -16.43 9.20
C ARG A 118 5.92 -15.77 7.84
N VAL A 119 7.00 -15.48 7.12
CA VAL A 119 7.00 -14.76 5.84
C VAL A 119 7.66 -15.66 4.80
N TRP A 120 6.92 -16.03 3.75
CA TRP A 120 7.41 -16.90 2.66
C TRP A 120 8.16 -18.15 3.16
N GLY A 121 7.60 -18.82 4.18
CA GLY A 121 8.19 -20.02 4.78
C GLY A 121 9.27 -19.79 5.83
N SER A 122 9.84 -18.58 5.94
CA SER A 122 10.86 -18.21 6.93
C SER A 122 10.27 -17.51 8.15
N THR A 123 10.84 -17.73 9.33
CA THR A 123 10.38 -17.07 10.57
C THR A 123 11.21 -15.82 10.86
N TRP A 124 10.53 -14.68 10.93
CA TRP A 124 11.09 -13.38 11.26
C TRP A 124 10.83 -13.08 12.72
N ARG A 125 11.91 -12.95 13.52
CA ARG A 125 11.84 -12.70 14.96
C ARG A 125 11.83 -11.20 15.23
N ARG A 126 11.02 -10.76 16.20
CA ARG A 126 10.88 -9.35 16.62
C ARG A 126 10.58 -8.43 15.43
N ALA A 127 9.72 -8.90 14.53
CA ALA A 127 9.32 -8.18 13.33
C ALA A 127 8.25 -7.14 13.66
N VAL A 128 8.23 -6.05 12.92
CA VAL A 128 7.14 -5.06 12.97
C VAL A 128 6.29 -5.27 11.73
N LEU A 129 5.00 -5.53 11.92
CA LEU A 129 4.04 -5.70 10.84
C LEU A 129 3.27 -4.39 10.65
N LEU A 130 3.36 -3.81 9.45
CA LEU A 130 2.50 -2.72 9.01
C LEU A 130 1.40 -3.29 8.12
N VAL A 131 0.16 -2.91 8.41
CA VAL A 131 -1.00 -3.19 7.57
C VAL A 131 -1.62 -1.86 7.16
N CYS A 132 -1.84 -1.66 5.86
CA CYS A 132 -2.52 -0.49 5.32
C CYS A 132 -3.74 -0.91 4.50
N ASN A 133 -4.91 -0.35 4.84
CA ASN A 133 -6.17 -0.60 4.16
C ASN A 133 -6.59 0.61 3.32
N TYR A 134 -6.99 0.36 2.08
CA TYR A 134 -7.36 1.35 1.06
C TYR A 134 -8.82 1.17 0.66
N ALA A 135 -9.58 2.26 0.63
CA ALA A 135 -10.92 2.28 0.06
C ALA A 135 -11.04 3.43 -0.95
N ILE A 136 -11.60 3.19 -2.14
CA ILE A 136 -12.11 1.91 -2.68
C ILE A 136 -10.94 0.99 -3.07
N LYS A 137 -11.15 -0.34 -3.07
CA LYS A 137 -10.17 -1.33 -3.55
C LYS A 137 -9.69 -1.03 -4.98
N GLY A 138 -8.38 -1.12 -5.19
CA GLY A 138 -7.73 -1.01 -6.50
C GLY A 138 -7.18 -2.36 -6.98
N ASN A 139 -6.12 -2.31 -7.80
CA ASN A 139 -5.44 -3.47 -8.37
C ASN A 139 -6.35 -4.41 -9.15
N TRP A 140 -7.32 -3.84 -9.87
CA TRP A 140 -8.17 -4.62 -10.77
C TRP A 140 -7.36 -5.07 -11.97
N ILE A 141 -7.38 -6.38 -12.24
CA ILE A 141 -6.66 -6.97 -13.38
C ILE A 141 -7.24 -6.39 -14.68
N GLY A 142 -6.37 -5.89 -15.55
CA GLY A 142 -6.76 -5.27 -16.83
C GLY A 142 -7.12 -3.79 -16.73
N GLU A 143 -7.17 -3.21 -15.53
CA GLU A 143 -7.48 -1.80 -15.32
C GLU A 143 -6.22 -0.98 -15.01
N ALA A 144 -6.20 0.26 -15.50
CA ALA A 144 -5.15 1.21 -15.17
C ALA A 144 -5.39 1.84 -13.79
N PRO A 145 -4.34 2.06 -12.98
CA PRO A 145 -4.49 2.71 -11.67
C PRO A 145 -5.11 4.11 -11.75
N TYR A 146 -4.88 4.82 -12.85
CA TYR A 146 -5.43 6.14 -13.08
C TYR A 146 -5.57 6.46 -14.56
N LYS A 147 -6.47 7.40 -14.88
CA LYS A 147 -6.63 7.94 -16.22
C LYS A 147 -5.49 8.91 -16.53
N VAL A 148 -4.97 8.81 -17.74
CA VAL A 148 -3.89 9.68 -18.22
C VAL A 148 -4.49 11.02 -18.65
N GLY A 149 -3.88 12.12 -18.22
CA GLY A 149 -4.30 13.46 -18.62
C GLY A 149 -3.60 14.56 -17.84
N ARG A 150 -4.00 15.81 -18.10
CA ARG A 150 -3.58 16.96 -17.31
C ARG A 150 -4.05 16.77 -15.86
N PRO A 151 -3.22 17.07 -14.84
CA PRO A 151 -3.65 17.02 -13.45
C PRO A 151 -4.97 17.75 -13.23
N CYS A 152 -5.84 17.14 -12.44
CA CYS A 152 -7.15 17.68 -12.06
C CYS A 152 -8.17 17.88 -13.20
N SER A 153 -7.88 17.48 -14.44
CA SER A 153 -8.81 17.64 -15.57
C SER A 153 -10.08 16.78 -15.48
N ALA A 154 -10.08 15.76 -14.61
CA ALA A 154 -11.18 14.82 -14.44
C ALA A 154 -11.53 14.60 -12.96
N CYS A 155 -11.38 15.62 -12.11
CA CYS A 155 -11.78 15.52 -10.71
C CYS A 155 -13.29 15.31 -10.57
N PRO A 156 -13.75 14.35 -9.74
CA PRO A 156 -15.17 14.15 -9.51
C PRO A 156 -15.83 15.39 -8.89
N PRO A 157 -17.11 15.69 -9.18
CA PRO A 157 -17.81 16.85 -8.61
C PRO A 157 -17.84 16.88 -7.09
N SER A 158 -17.78 15.72 -6.42
CA SER A 158 -17.66 15.61 -4.97
C SER A 158 -16.41 16.27 -4.40
N TYR A 159 -15.41 16.56 -5.25
CA TYR A 159 -14.20 17.29 -4.89
C TYR A 159 -14.30 18.82 -5.01
N GLY A 160 -15.46 19.36 -5.39
CA GLY A 160 -15.68 20.81 -5.44
C GLY A 160 -14.78 21.55 -6.43
N GLY A 161 -14.14 20.84 -7.36
CA GLY A 161 -13.26 21.40 -8.39
C GLY A 161 -11.90 21.91 -7.88
N VAL A 162 -11.56 21.72 -6.61
CA VAL A 162 -10.30 22.22 -6.05
C VAL A 162 -9.15 21.26 -6.39
N CYS A 163 -8.09 21.82 -6.98
CA CYS A 163 -6.86 21.13 -7.32
C CYS A 163 -5.75 21.60 -6.38
N SER A 164 -5.09 20.68 -5.69
CA SER A 164 -3.97 20.98 -4.81
C SER A 164 -2.87 19.96 -5.02
N ASN A 165 -1.63 20.40 -5.27
CA ASN A 165 -0.48 19.53 -5.54
C ASN A 165 -0.77 18.44 -6.58
N ASN A 166 -1.40 18.82 -7.70
CA ASN A 166 -1.79 17.91 -8.79
C ASN A 166 -2.83 16.82 -8.39
N MET A 167 -3.53 16.98 -7.27
CA MET A 167 -4.55 16.05 -6.79
C MET A 167 -5.91 16.73 -6.58
N CYS A 168 -6.98 15.95 -6.75
CA CYS A 168 -8.35 16.38 -6.41
C CYS A 168 -8.52 16.47 -4.90
N PHE A 169 -9.00 17.61 -4.40
CA PHE A 169 -9.00 17.90 -2.97
C PHE A 169 -10.31 18.54 -2.52
N THR A 170 -10.82 18.17 -1.33
CA THR A 170 -12.08 18.72 -0.75
C THR A 170 -11.86 19.61 0.48
N GLY A 171 -10.61 19.88 0.85
CA GLY A 171 -10.29 20.39 2.19
C GLY A 171 -9.92 19.27 3.16
N LEU A 172 -9.15 19.60 4.20
CA LEU A 172 -8.80 18.65 5.27
C LEU A 172 -10.02 18.45 6.18
N LYS A 173 -10.65 17.27 6.11
CA LYS A 173 -11.55 16.79 7.17
C LYS A 173 -10.73 16.05 8.22
N SER A 174 -9.99 16.81 9.01
CA SER A 174 -9.12 16.23 10.04
C SER A 174 -9.94 15.83 11.26
N ASN A 175 -9.96 14.53 11.58
CA ASN A 175 -10.35 14.05 12.90
C ASN A 175 -9.09 13.99 13.78
N GLN A 176 -8.46 15.13 14.07
CA GLN A 176 -7.32 15.12 14.99
C GLN A 176 -7.79 14.58 16.34
N VAL A 177 -7.35 13.37 16.67
CA VAL A 177 -7.34 12.89 18.05
C VAL A 177 -6.15 13.60 18.69
N GLY A 178 -6.43 14.56 19.57
CA GLY A 178 -5.39 15.17 20.39
C GLY A 178 -4.74 14.05 21.19
N TRP A 179 -3.46 13.79 20.93
CA TRP A 179 -2.66 12.94 21.79
C TRP A 179 -2.35 13.77 23.04
N LEU A 180 -3.15 13.57 24.10
CA LEU A 180 -2.83 13.98 25.47
C LEU A 180 -1.88 12.96 26.10
#